data_AF-A0A2A2RY89-F1
#
_entry.id   AF-A0A2A2RY89-F1
#
_cell.length_a   1.000
_cell.length_b   1.000
_cell.length_c   1.000
_cell.angle_alpha   90.00
_cell.angle_beta   90.00
_cell.angle_gamma   90.00
#
_symmetry.space_group_name_H-M   'P 1'
#
loop_
_entity.id
_entity.type
_entity.pdbx_description
1 polymer ?
#
loop_
_entity_poly.entity_id
_entity_poly.type
_entity_poly.pdbx_seq_one_letter_code
_entity_poly.pdbx_strand_id
1 'polypeptide(L)' 'MEATGPMKVVGSRLPPVTPAECRRRALLLQRQADRLNPYPKARGFVFRAKSWEQYAEWRKQQDNPRLW' A
#
# COMPACT_ATOMS: atom_id res chain seq x y z
N MET A 1 -1.72 -42.08 -0.94
CA MET A 1 -2.02 -41.23 -2.11
C MET A 1 -3.25 -40.42 -1.74
N GLU A 2 -3.07 -39.19 -1.27
CA GLU A 2 -4.19 -38.33 -0.87
C GLU A 2 -4.89 -37.76 -2.11
N ALA A 3 -6.20 -37.95 -2.17
CA ALA A 3 -7.04 -37.42 -3.24
C ALA A 3 -7.19 -35.90 -3.06
N THR A 4 -6.50 -35.13 -3.90
CA THR A 4 -6.77 -33.70 -4.07
C THR A 4 -8.10 -33.56 -4.80
N GLY A 5 -9.20 -33.44 -4.05
CA GLY A 5 -10.52 -33.17 -4.62
C GLY A 5 -10.54 -31.86 -5.42
N PRO A 6 -11.40 -31.73 -6.46
CA PRO A 6 -11.44 -30.55 -7.31
C PRO A 6 -11.77 -29.30 -6.49
N MET A 7 -10.91 -28.28 -6.60
CA MET A 7 -11.06 -27.00 -5.90
C MET A 7 -12.40 -26.35 -6.24
N LYS A 8 -13.33 -26.34 -5.27
CA LYS A 8 -14.63 -25.67 -5.41
C LYS A 8 -14.43 -24.16 -5.38
N VAL A 9 -14.48 -23.51 -6.55
CA VAL A 9 -14.49 -22.05 -6.63
C VAL A 9 -15.85 -21.55 -6.13
N VAL A 10 -15.88 -20.99 -4.92
CA VAL A 10 -17.09 -20.39 -4.35
C VAL A 10 -17.13 -18.91 -4.75
N GLY A 11 -17.94 -18.59 -5.75
CA GLY A 11 -18.23 -17.21 -6.18
C GLY A 11 -18.19 -17.03 -7.69
N SER A 12 -19.13 -16.24 -8.23
CA SER A 12 -19.30 -15.96 -9.66
C SER A 12 -18.45 -14.80 -10.19
N ARG A 13 -17.49 -14.31 -9.40
CA ARG A 13 -16.67 -13.16 -9.80
C ARG A 13 -15.56 -13.60 -10.72
N LEU A 14 -15.70 -13.22 -11.99
CA LEU A 14 -14.65 -13.38 -12.99
C LEU A 14 -13.35 -12.72 -12.51
N PRO A 15 -12.19 -13.39 -12.71
CA PRO A 15 -10.90 -12.81 -12.45
C PRO A 15 -10.73 -11.54 -13.29
N PRO A 16 -10.03 -10.52 -12.77
CA PRO A 16 -9.76 -9.32 -13.55
C PRO A 16 -8.95 -9.69 -14.79
N VAL A 17 -9.39 -9.21 -15.95
CA VAL A 17 -8.88 -9.68 -17.26
C VAL A 17 -7.68 -8.83 -17.69
N THR A 18 -7.53 -7.63 -17.11
CA THR A 18 -6.47 -6.70 -17.45
C THR A 18 -5.64 -6.26 -16.23
N PRO A 19 -4.34 -5.94 -16.42
CA PRO A 19 -3.50 -5.37 -15.35
C PRO A 19 -4.08 -4.08 -14.74
N ALA A 20 -4.75 -3.26 -15.55
CA ALA A 20 -5.40 -2.03 -15.08
C ALA A 20 -6.55 -2.32 -14.10
N GLU A 21 -7.36 -3.35 -14.36
CA GLU A 21 -8.43 -3.79 -13.47
C GLU A 21 -7.89 -4.37 -12.17
N CYS A 22 -6.80 -5.16 -12.24
CA CYS A 22 -6.09 -5.65 -11.05
C CYS A 22 -5.66 -4.48 -10.16
N ARG A 23 -5.01 -3.47 -10.75
CA ARG A 23 -4.56 -2.27 -10.02
C ARG A 23 -5.74 -1.51 -9.41
N ARG A 24 -6.84 -1.33 -10.15
CA ARG A 24 -8.04 -0.65 -9.66
C ARG A 24 -8.65 -1.39 -8.47
N ARG A 25 -8.77 -2.73 -8.55
CA ARG A 25 -9.26 -3.58 -7.44
C ARG A 25 -8.35 -3.49 -6.22
N ALA A 26 -7.04 -3.60 -6.40
CA ALA A 26 -6.07 -3.48 -5.32
C ALA A 26 -6.19 -2.14 -4.58
N LEU A 27 -6.33 -1.02 -5.31
CA LEU A 27 -6.52 0.31 -4.71
C LEU A 27 -7.82 0.42 -3.90
N LEU A 28 -8.91 -0.17 -4.38
CA LEU A 28 -10.19 -0.18 -3.66
C LEU A 28 -10.08 -0.98 -2.35
N LEU A 29 -9.48 -2.16 -2.39
CA LEU A 29 -9.26 -3.00 -1.22
C LEU A 29 -8.33 -2.30 -0.21
N GLN A 30 -7.24 -1.68 -0.68
CA GLN A 30 -6.33 -0.93 0.18
C GLN A 30 -7.04 0.22 0.88
N ARG A 31 -7.91 0.97 0.19
CA ARG A 31 -8.69 2.06 0.80
C ARG A 31 -9.66 1.56 1.88
N GLN A 32 -10.30 0.42 1.65
CA GLN A 32 -11.19 -0.21 2.63
C GLN A 32 -10.41 -0.67 3.86
N ALA A 33 -9.26 -1.33 3.65
CA ALA A 33 -8.37 -1.73 4.72
C ALA A 33 -7.83 -0.53 5.51
N ASP A 34 -7.40 0.54 4.82
CA ASP A 34 -6.92 1.77 5.44
C ASP A 34 -7.99 2.45 6.31
N ARG A 35 -9.27 2.36 5.92
CA ARG A 35 -10.39 2.90 6.71
C ARG A 35 -10.64 2.11 8.00
N LEU A 36 -10.41 0.80 7.96
CA LEU A 36 -10.58 -0.09 9.12
C LEU A 36 -9.31 -0.19 9.97
N ASN A 37 -8.19 0.38 9.52
CA ASN A 37 -6.92 0.27 10.20
C ASN A 37 -6.98 1.06 11.53
N PRO A 38 -6.94 0.38 12.70
CA PRO A 38 -6.96 1.04 14.00
C PRO A 38 -5.68 1.84 14.25
N TYR A 39 -4.62 1.58 13.46
CA TYR A 39 -3.38 2.33 13.46
C TYR A 39 -3.39 3.27 12.26
N PRO A 40 -3.57 4.59 12.43
CA PRO A 40 -3.48 5.50 11.30
C PRO A 40 -2.13 5.30 10.61
N LYS A 41 -2.08 5.37 9.27
CA LYS A 41 -0.80 5.44 8.54
C LYS A 41 0.08 6.42 9.28
N ALA A 42 1.30 6.02 9.61
CA ALA A 42 2.26 6.92 10.23
C ALA A 42 2.20 8.22 9.44
N ARG A 43 1.71 9.30 10.09
CA ARG A 43 1.79 10.62 9.51
C ARG A 43 3.27 10.76 9.23
N GLY A 44 3.65 10.85 7.96
CA GLY A 44 5.06 10.80 7.53
C GLY A 44 5.90 11.66 8.47
N PHE A 45 7.14 11.24 8.74
CA PHE A 45 8.00 11.97 9.66
C PHE A 45 8.08 13.45 9.25
N VAL A 46 7.47 14.33 10.05
CA VAL A 46 7.46 15.76 9.75
C VAL A 46 8.73 16.36 10.31
N PHE A 47 9.75 16.49 9.46
CA PHE A 47 10.95 17.24 9.81
C PHE A 47 10.69 18.74 9.67
N ARG A 48 10.78 19.48 10.78
CA ARG A 48 10.73 20.95 10.78
C ARG A 48 12.15 21.51 10.83
N ALA A 49 12.61 22.04 9.71
CA ALA A 49 13.87 22.78 9.62
C ALA A 49 13.64 24.27 9.91
N LYS A 50 14.68 24.96 10.41
CA LYS A 50 14.63 26.42 10.62
C LYS A 50 14.83 27.20 9.31
N SER A 51 15.47 26.59 8.32
CA SER A 51 15.67 27.14 6.98
C SER A 51 15.49 26.08 5.91
N TRP A 52 15.38 26.52 4.65
CA TRP A 52 15.30 25.61 3.51
C TRP A 52 16.61 24.82 3.31
N GLU A 53 17.79 25.43 3.54
CA GLU A 53 19.05 24.71 3.40
C GLU A 53 19.15 23.52 4.37
N GLN A 54 18.74 23.72 5.63
CA GLN A 54 18.71 22.64 6.62
C GLN A 54 17.78 21.49 6.23
N TYR A 55 16.63 21.80 5.63
CA TYR A 55 15.72 20.79 5.11
C TYR A 55 16.35 20.01 3.94
N ALA A 56 17.02 20.72 3.02
CA ALA A 56 17.66 20.11 1.87
C ALA A 56 18.84 19.19 2.26
N GLU A 57 19.65 19.61 3.23
CA GLU A 57 20.73 18.79 3.81
C GLU A 57 20.17 17.52 4.44
N TRP A 58 19.13 17.65 5.29
CA TRP A 58 18.45 16.53 5.92
C TRP A 58 17.85 15.55 4.91
N ARG A 59 17.21 16.06 3.85
CA ARG A 59 16.60 15.24 2.78
C ARG A 59 17.63 14.42 2.03
N LYS A 60 18.80 14.99 1.73
CA LYS A 60 19.90 14.27 1.05
C LYS A 60 20.48 13.13 1.89
N GLN A 61 20.40 13.24 3.21
CA GLN A 61 20.88 12.22 4.16
C GLN A 61 19.88 11.07 4.38
N GLN A 62 18.64 11.16 3.88
CA GLN A 62 17.65 10.10 4.04
C GLN A 62 17.78 9.05 2.94
N ASP A 63 18.24 7.85 3.32
CA ASP A 63 18.31 6.68 2.43
C ASP A 63 16.95 5.97 2.31
N ASN A 64 16.03 6.24 3.23
CA ASN A 64 14.70 5.66 3.25
C ASN A 64 13.69 6.51 2.45
N PRO A 65 13.14 5.99 1.33
CA PRO A 65 12.19 6.71 0.49
C PRO A 65 10.82 6.94 1.15
N ARG A 66 10.58 6.43 2.37
CA ARG A 66 9.31 6.60 3.11
C ARG A 66 9.32 7.76 4.11
N LEU A 67 10.42 8.49 4.23
CA LEU A 67 10.56 9.62 5.15
C LEU A 67 10.21 10.98 4.52
N TRP A 68 9.79 11.01 3.25
CA TRP A 68 9.32 12.20 2.54
C TRP A 68 8.09 11.89 1.68
#